data_AF-A0A452Z3D8-F1
#
_entry.id   AF-A0A452Z3D8-F1
#
_cell.length_a   1.000
_cell.length_b   1.000
_cell.length_c   1.000
_cell.angle_alpha   90.00
_cell.angle_beta   90.00
_cell.angle_gamma   90.00
#
_symmetry.space_group_name_H-M   'P 1'
#
loop_
_entity.id
_entity.type
_entity.pdbx_description
1 polymer ?
#
loop_
_entity_poly.entity_id
_entity_poly.type
_entity_poly.pdbx_seq_one_letter_code
_entity_poly.pdbx_strand_id
1 'polypeptide(L)'
;MKSICLLQLCRLGVIVYDWLDIPWLKNYYNFGFDHFEMSWRKVGFSGLVDLLLGNTGPFSSGDWILPDLTIQGSLKINSTLKTFPNTFYFSYATKRTRKLFGITVPSSVLGVHPMLFLRVLQMCMWRHPQNAPLPYKGYRDEDWEDNDGALNTISMTHPRIPIEHPNRFVVDDSDCNPLQPGIWLVPCYQVLL
;
A
#
# COMPACT_ATOMS: atom_id res chain seq x y z
N MET A 1 19.74 -3.68 18.04
CA MET A 1 18.43 -3.28 18.62
C MET A 1 17.46 -3.09 17.47
N LYS A 2 16.28 -3.74 17.46
CA LYS A 2 15.25 -3.46 16.45
C LYS A 2 14.71 -2.05 16.71
N SER A 3 14.78 -1.16 15.74
CA SER A 3 14.24 0.20 15.89
C SER A 3 12.73 0.10 16.14
N ILE A 4 12.23 0.85 17.14
CA ILE A 4 10.80 1.03 17.33
C ILE A 4 10.28 1.76 16.09
N CYS A 5 9.29 1.19 15.41
CA CYS A 5 8.66 1.82 14.24
C CYS A 5 7.17 2.08 14.50
N LEU A 6 6.63 3.11 13.86
CA LEU A 6 5.21 3.51 14.03
C LEU A 6 4.24 2.33 13.82
N LEU A 7 4.53 1.44 12.87
CA LEU A 7 3.71 0.27 12.59
C LEU A 7 3.64 -0.71 13.76
N GLN A 8 4.71 -0.85 14.56
CA GLN A 8 4.68 -1.68 15.77
C GLN A 8 3.76 -1.07 16.82
N LEU A 9 3.77 0.25 16.97
CA LEU A 9 2.86 0.96 17.89
C LEU A 9 1.41 0.83 17.41
N CYS A 10 1.15 1.01 16.11
CA CYS A 10 -0.18 0.81 15.54
C CYS A 10 -0.68 -0.63 15.75
N ARG A 11 0.17 -1.64 15.54
CA ARG A 11 -0.17 -3.05 15.81
C ARG A 11 -0.61 -3.24 17.26
N LEU A 12 0.17 -2.76 18.23
CA LEU A 12 -0.19 -2.87 19.65
C LEU A 12 -1.51 -2.15 19.95
N GLY A 13 -1.69 -0.94 19.41
CA GLY A 13 -2.91 -0.17 19.56
C GLY A 13 -4.14 -0.90 19.03
N VAL A 14 -4.05 -1.50 17.84
CA VAL A 14 -5.14 -2.29 17.24
C VAL A 14 -5.46 -3.52 18.09
N ILE A 15 -4.46 -4.26 18.55
CA ILE A 15 -4.69 -5.44 19.42
C ILE A 15 -5.46 -5.02 20.68
N VAL A 16 -5.01 -3.98 21.36
CA VAL A 16 -5.66 -3.49 22.59
C VAL A 16 -7.07 -2.95 22.29
N TYR A 17 -7.23 -2.20 21.21
CA TYR A 17 -8.51 -1.67 20.76
C TYR A 17 -9.55 -2.77 20.54
N ASP A 18 -9.19 -3.79 19.76
CA ASP A 18 -10.13 -4.86 19.40
C ASP A 18 -10.40 -5.79 20.58
N TRP A 19 -9.40 -6.01 21.41
CA TRP A 19 -9.56 -6.76 22.65
C TRP A 19 -10.49 -6.07 23.64
N LEU A 20 -10.39 -4.75 23.83
CA LEU A 20 -11.28 -4.00 24.72
C LEU A 20 -12.74 -4.02 24.25
N ASP A 21 -12.97 -4.12 22.94
CA ASP A 21 -14.28 -4.32 22.32
C ASP A 21 -15.34 -3.31 22.80
N ILE A 22 -14.98 -2.03 22.77
CA ILE A 22 -15.79 -0.92 23.27
C ILE A 22 -16.83 -0.51 22.19
N PRO A 23 -18.14 -0.71 22.41
CA PRO A 23 -19.14 -0.57 21.33
C PRO A 23 -19.23 0.83 20.74
N TRP A 24 -19.22 1.89 21.57
CA TRP A 24 -19.34 3.25 21.07
C TRP A 24 -18.14 3.67 20.20
N LEU A 25 -16.95 3.14 20.50
CA LEU A 25 -15.74 3.43 19.76
C LEU A 25 -15.72 2.65 18.43
N LYS A 26 -16.15 1.38 18.44
CA LYS A 26 -16.35 0.58 17.22
C LYS A 26 -17.43 1.15 16.30
N ASN A 27 -18.49 1.72 16.86
CA ASN A 27 -19.52 2.41 16.07
C ASN A 27 -19.00 3.71 15.43
N TYR A 28 -18.01 4.37 16.03
CA TYR A 28 -17.39 5.56 15.47
C TYR A 28 -16.37 5.21 14.38
N TYR A 29 -15.48 4.25 14.64
CA TYR A 29 -14.49 3.77 13.67
C TYR A 29 -14.05 2.35 14.04
N ASN A 30 -14.24 1.38 13.14
CA ASN A 30 -13.86 -0.02 13.33
C ASN A 30 -12.73 -0.40 12.36
N PHE A 31 -11.70 -1.08 12.86
CA PHE A 31 -10.59 -1.59 12.04
C PHE A 31 -10.93 -2.83 11.21
N GLY A 32 -12.07 -3.48 11.46
CA GLY A 32 -12.58 -4.61 10.67
C GLY A 32 -12.01 -5.97 11.05
N PHE A 33 -11.38 -6.11 12.22
CA PHE A 33 -10.83 -7.38 12.69
C PHE A 33 -11.83 -8.27 13.46
N ASP A 34 -13.13 -7.97 13.42
CA ASP A 34 -14.15 -8.71 14.18
C ASP A 34 -14.15 -10.22 13.86
N HIS A 35 -13.79 -10.60 12.63
CA HIS A 35 -13.70 -12.00 12.18
C HIS A 35 -12.56 -12.80 12.85
N PHE A 36 -11.61 -12.13 13.52
CA PHE A 36 -10.58 -12.79 14.34
C PHE A 36 -11.02 -13.01 15.79
N GLU A 37 -12.22 -12.56 16.16
CA GLU A 37 -12.82 -12.75 17.49
C GLU A 37 -11.92 -12.37 18.68
N MET A 38 -11.10 -11.31 18.54
CA MET A 38 -10.10 -10.92 19.54
C MET A 38 -10.65 -10.29 20.83
N SER A 39 -11.97 -10.09 20.94
CA SER A 39 -12.64 -9.47 22.08
C SER A 39 -12.30 -10.16 23.41
N TRP A 40 -12.15 -9.37 24.48
CA TRP A 40 -11.91 -9.88 25.84
C TRP A 40 -12.99 -10.86 26.30
N ARG A 41 -14.22 -10.72 25.79
CA ARG A 41 -15.34 -11.65 26.06
C ARG A 41 -15.10 -13.04 25.47
N LYS A 42 -14.31 -13.12 24.41
CA LYS A 42 -13.99 -14.35 23.67
C LYS A 42 -12.68 -14.97 24.15
N VAL A 43 -11.60 -14.18 24.23
CA VAL A 43 -10.24 -14.70 24.46
C VAL A 43 -9.68 -14.42 25.86
N GLY A 44 -10.33 -13.56 26.66
CA GLY A 44 -9.89 -13.20 28.01
C GLY A 44 -8.50 -12.55 28.07
N PHE A 45 -7.93 -12.46 29.28
CA PHE A 45 -6.60 -11.85 29.49
C PHE A 45 -5.44 -12.72 28.99
N SER A 46 -5.53 -14.05 29.11
CA SER A 46 -4.51 -14.96 28.58
C SER A 46 -4.40 -14.84 27.06
N GLY A 47 -5.55 -14.72 26.37
CA GLY A 47 -5.58 -14.49 24.93
C GLY A 47 -4.97 -13.15 24.52
N LEU A 48 -5.12 -12.09 25.33
CA LEU A 48 -4.43 -10.83 25.07
C LEU A 48 -2.91 -11.00 25.07
N VAL A 49 -2.36 -11.76 26.02
CA VAL A 49 -0.93 -12.05 26.07
C VAL A 49 -0.49 -12.81 24.81
N ASP A 50 -1.26 -13.80 24.37
CA ASP A 50 -0.98 -14.54 23.12
C ASP A 50 -1.02 -13.64 21.87
N LEU A 51 -1.98 -12.72 21.78
CA LEU A 51 -2.08 -11.75 20.69
C LEU A 51 -0.86 -10.80 20.67
N LEU A 52 -0.46 -10.29 21.83
CA LEU A 52 0.68 -9.38 21.99
C LEU A 52 2.01 -10.06 21.67
N LEU A 53 2.19 -11.31 22.10
CA LEU A 53 3.35 -12.13 21.75
C LEU A 53 3.36 -12.56 20.27
N GLY A 54 2.21 -12.45 19.59
CA GLY A 54 2.07 -12.85 18.19
C GLY A 54 1.96 -14.36 18.00
N ASN A 55 1.42 -15.07 19.00
CA ASN A 55 1.11 -16.48 18.89
C ASN A 55 -0.19 -16.71 18.09
N THR A 56 -1.13 -15.76 18.18
CA THR A 56 -2.47 -15.85 17.57
C THR A 56 -2.88 -14.56 16.86
N GLY A 57 -3.96 -14.62 16.08
CA GLY A 57 -4.59 -13.47 15.44
C GLY A 57 -4.03 -13.09 14.05
N PRO A 58 -4.43 -11.93 13.53
CA PRO A 58 -4.07 -11.48 12.17
C PRO A 58 -2.56 -11.30 12.00
N PHE A 59 -1.90 -10.81 13.05
CA PHE A 59 -0.48 -10.48 12.99
C PHE A 59 0.44 -11.71 13.06
N SER A 60 -0.05 -12.86 13.54
CA SER A 60 0.71 -14.12 13.57
C SER A 60 0.58 -14.88 12.25
N SER A 61 -0.61 -14.89 11.67
CA SER A 61 -0.90 -15.51 10.37
C SER A 61 -0.37 -14.71 9.19
N GLY A 62 -0.20 -13.40 9.35
CA GLY A 62 0.06 -12.50 8.23
C GLY A 62 -1.19 -12.15 7.43
N ASP A 63 -2.38 -12.55 7.90
CA ASP A 63 -3.67 -12.26 7.27
C ASP A 63 -4.17 -10.87 7.69
N TRP A 64 -3.50 -9.85 7.16
CA TRP A 64 -3.84 -8.44 7.32
C TRP A 64 -3.19 -7.63 6.20
N ILE A 65 -3.55 -6.36 6.11
CA ILE A 65 -3.25 -5.53 4.93
C ILE A 65 -1.75 -5.31 4.65
N LEU A 66 -0.88 -5.22 5.67
CA LEU A 66 0.50 -4.81 5.43
C LEU A 66 1.34 -5.82 4.64
N PRO A 67 1.30 -7.13 4.93
CA PRO A 67 1.93 -8.14 4.08
C PRO A 67 1.58 -7.98 2.60
N ASP A 68 0.31 -7.75 2.28
CA ASP A 68 -0.17 -7.60 0.90
C ASP A 68 0.28 -6.29 0.24
N LEU A 69 0.42 -5.21 1.02
CA LEU A 69 0.94 -3.92 0.55
C LEU A 69 2.46 -3.91 0.31
N THR A 70 3.20 -4.94 0.73
CA THR A 70 4.62 -5.06 0.36
C THR A 70 4.76 -5.40 -1.13
N ILE A 71 5.89 -5.04 -1.74
CA ILE A 71 6.19 -5.41 -3.13
C ILE A 71 6.07 -6.94 -3.31
N GLN A 72 6.58 -7.71 -2.36
CA GLN A 72 6.55 -9.18 -2.37
C GLN A 72 5.13 -9.76 -2.21
N GLY A 73 4.31 -9.16 -1.34
CA GLY A 73 2.91 -9.56 -1.17
C GLY A 73 2.07 -9.24 -2.40
N SER A 74 2.21 -8.03 -2.93
CA SER A 74 1.57 -7.60 -4.18
C SER A 74 1.99 -8.49 -5.35
N LEU A 75 3.26 -8.91 -5.43
CA LEU A 75 3.76 -9.92 -6.37
C LEU A 75 2.97 -11.23 -6.30
N LYS A 76 2.78 -11.76 -5.08
CA LYS A 76 2.04 -13.00 -4.85
C LYS A 76 0.58 -12.86 -5.27
N ILE A 77 -0.07 -11.75 -4.91
CA ILE A 77 -1.44 -11.45 -5.31
C ILE A 77 -1.56 -11.35 -6.84
N ASN A 78 -0.73 -10.52 -7.46
CA ASN A 78 -0.74 -10.28 -8.91
C ASN A 78 -0.48 -11.56 -9.72
N SER A 79 0.28 -12.51 -9.18
CA SER A 79 0.50 -13.82 -9.84
C SER A 79 -0.79 -14.66 -10.00
N THR A 80 -1.82 -14.35 -9.21
CA THR A 80 -3.11 -15.05 -9.22
C THR A 80 -4.24 -14.21 -9.83
N LEU A 81 -4.10 -12.88 -9.83
CA LEU A 81 -5.07 -11.96 -10.42
C LEU A 81 -5.01 -12.00 -11.96
N LYS A 82 -6.14 -11.73 -12.59
CA LYS A 82 -6.29 -11.64 -14.06
C LYS A 82 -7.22 -10.50 -14.42
N THR A 83 -7.02 -9.90 -15.58
CA THR A 83 -8.04 -9.03 -16.19
C THR A 83 -9.10 -9.87 -16.90
N PHE A 84 -10.34 -9.40 -16.89
CA PHE A 84 -11.46 -10.05 -17.56
C PHE A 84 -11.80 -9.32 -18.86
N PRO A 85 -12.03 -10.05 -19.97
CA PRO A 85 -12.15 -9.45 -21.31
C PRO A 85 -13.34 -8.50 -21.47
N ASN A 86 -14.36 -8.61 -20.62
CA ASN A 86 -15.58 -7.78 -20.67
C ASN A 86 -15.64 -6.75 -19.53
N THR A 87 -14.52 -6.49 -18.85
CA THR A 87 -14.44 -5.53 -17.75
C THR A 87 -13.57 -4.35 -18.13
N PHE A 88 -14.05 -3.14 -17.91
CA PHE A 88 -13.27 -1.92 -18.11
C PHE A 88 -12.46 -1.63 -16.85
N TYR A 89 -11.15 -1.39 -17.01
CA TYR A 89 -10.25 -1.05 -15.91
C TYR A 89 -9.69 0.35 -16.14
N PHE A 90 -9.77 1.19 -15.11
CA PHE A 90 -9.20 2.53 -15.09
C PHE A 90 -8.31 2.68 -13.88
N SER A 91 -7.15 3.30 -14.05
CA SER A 91 -6.23 3.58 -12.96
C SER A 91 -5.80 5.03 -12.96
N TYR A 92 -5.89 5.67 -11.79
CA TYR A 92 -5.57 7.07 -11.62
C TYR A 92 -4.32 7.17 -10.74
N ALA A 93 -3.16 7.22 -11.39
CA ALA A 93 -1.90 7.35 -10.70
C ALA A 93 -1.68 8.81 -10.26
N THR A 94 -1.27 8.99 -9.01
CA THR A 94 -0.98 10.29 -8.40
C THR A 94 0.51 10.43 -8.14
N LYS A 95 0.98 11.68 -8.12
CA LYS A 95 2.38 12.02 -7.89
C LYS A 95 2.48 13.35 -7.15
N ARG A 96 3.28 13.40 -6.10
CA ARG A 96 3.60 14.62 -5.32
C ARG A 96 5.10 14.84 -5.23
N THR A 97 5.82 14.40 -6.25
CA THR A 97 7.28 14.51 -6.39
C THR A 97 7.67 15.19 -7.70
N ARG A 98 8.90 15.71 -7.75
CA ARG A 98 9.53 16.24 -8.95
C ARG A 98 11.01 15.89 -8.96
N LYS A 99 11.63 15.91 -10.14
CA LYS A 99 13.08 15.75 -10.28
C LYS A 99 13.76 17.11 -10.20
N LEU A 100 14.77 17.23 -9.35
CA LEU A 100 15.62 18.41 -9.21
C LEU A 100 17.08 17.95 -9.22
N PHE A 101 17.86 18.37 -10.21
CA PHE A 101 19.25 17.91 -10.42
C PHE A 101 19.42 16.38 -10.39
N GLY A 102 18.47 15.65 -10.99
CA GLY A 102 18.47 14.18 -11.03
C GLY A 102 17.93 13.48 -9.76
N ILE A 103 17.68 14.23 -8.68
CA ILE A 103 17.17 13.71 -7.41
C ILE A 103 15.65 13.90 -7.34
N THR A 104 14.93 12.88 -6.89
CA THR A 104 13.48 12.99 -6.63
C THR A 104 13.23 13.67 -5.29
N VAL A 105 12.43 14.73 -5.30
CA VAL A 105 12.06 15.51 -4.11
C VAL A 105 10.56 15.80 -4.10
N PRO A 106 9.95 16.10 -2.94
CA PRO A 106 8.57 16.57 -2.89
C PRO A 106 8.33 17.76 -3.83
N SER A 107 7.20 17.76 -4.55
CA SER A 107 6.88 18.78 -5.56
C SER A 107 6.53 20.13 -4.95
N SER A 108 5.91 20.12 -3.76
CA SER A 108 5.52 21.30 -3.01
C SER A 108 5.46 21.00 -1.52
N VAL A 109 5.88 21.97 -0.70
CA VAL A 109 5.73 21.90 0.77
C VAL A 109 4.28 22.19 1.18
N LEU A 110 3.58 23.06 0.44
CA LEU A 110 2.19 23.45 0.73
C LEU A 110 1.15 22.56 0.01
N GLY A 111 1.56 21.91 -1.09
CA GLY A 111 0.69 21.03 -1.88
C GLY A 111 0.63 19.59 -1.36
N VAL A 112 1.40 19.26 -0.32
CA VAL A 112 1.37 17.95 0.34
C VAL A 112 0.86 18.14 1.75
N HIS A 113 -0.09 17.32 2.16
CA HIS A 113 -0.60 17.35 3.53
C HIS A 113 0.58 17.19 4.52
N PRO A 114 0.71 18.01 5.58
CA PRO A 114 1.88 18.01 6.45
C PRO A 114 2.24 16.62 7.02
N MET A 115 1.23 15.80 7.35
CA MET A 115 1.42 14.43 7.84
C MET A 115 2.01 13.48 6.78
N LEU A 116 1.82 13.76 5.49
CA LEU A 116 2.34 12.97 4.39
C LEU A 116 3.68 13.50 3.86
N PHE A 117 4.04 14.75 4.11
CA PHE A 117 5.28 15.35 3.60
C PHE A 117 6.53 14.54 4.01
N LEU A 118 6.62 14.16 5.29
CA LEU A 118 7.71 13.30 5.77
C LEU A 118 7.70 11.93 5.09
N ARG A 119 6.52 11.39 4.77
CA ARG A 119 6.41 10.11 4.05
C ARG A 119 6.86 10.24 2.61
N VAL A 120 6.47 11.30 1.91
CA VAL A 120 6.94 11.57 0.56
C VAL A 120 8.47 11.58 0.53
N LEU A 121 9.08 12.33 1.45
CA LEU A 121 10.54 12.43 1.55
C LEU A 121 11.19 11.07 1.88
N GLN A 122 10.63 10.32 2.84
CA GLN A 122 11.12 8.98 3.19
C GLN A 122 11.09 8.04 1.99
N MET A 123 10.02 8.05 1.20
CA MET A 123 9.86 7.20 0.02
C MET A 123 10.82 7.60 -1.10
N CYS A 124 11.04 8.90 -1.34
CA CYS A 124 12.01 9.37 -2.34
C CYS A 124 13.45 8.95 -2.02
N MET A 125 13.81 8.92 -0.74
CA MET A 125 15.17 8.60 -0.29
C MET A 125 15.35 7.13 0.09
N TRP A 126 14.29 6.33 0.03
CA TRP A 126 14.35 4.93 0.40
C TRP A 126 15.26 4.18 -0.57
N ARG A 127 16.08 3.29 -0.04
CA ARG A 127 16.97 2.44 -0.81
C ARG A 127 16.83 1.01 -0.31
N HIS A 128 16.75 0.07 -1.24
CA HIS A 128 16.66 -1.34 -0.89
C HIS A 128 17.93 -1.78 -0.14
N PRO A 129 17.81 -2.50 0.99
CA PRO A 129 18.98 -2.93 1.75
C PRO A 129 19.91 -3.82 0.91
N GLN A 130 21.19 -3.45 0.82
CA GLN A 130 22.18 -4.17 0.01
C GLN A 130 22.36 -5.65 0.39
N ASN A 131 22.12 -5.98 1.66
CA ASN A 131 22.27 -7.34 2.19
C ASN A 131 20.96 -8.15 2.14
N ALA A 132 19.90 -7.62 1.54
CA ALA A 132 18.62 -8.31 1.38
C ALA A 132 18.42 -8.77 -0.06
N PRO A 133 17.77 -9.93 -0.30
CA PRO A 133 17.41 -10.34 -1.65
C PRO A 133 16.53 -9.27 -2.31
N LEU A 134 16.72 -9.08 -3.62
CA LEU A 134 15.88 -8.16 -4.38
C LEU A 134 14.41 -8.59 -4.32
N PRO A 135 13.45 -7.65 -4.27
CA PRO A 135 12.03 -7.99 -4.29
C PRO A 135 11.62 -8.78 -5.54
N TYR A 136 12.22 -8.46 -6.69
CA TYR A 136 12.07 -9.17 -7.95
C TYR A 136 13.29 -8.94 -8.86
N LYS A 137 13.39 -9.76 -9.91
CA LYS A 137 14.47 -9.64 -10.91
C LYS A 137 14.39 -8.31 -11.66
N GLY A 138 15.46 -7.54 -11.65
CA GLY A 138 15.52 -6.23 -12.31
C GLY A 138 14.97 -5.08 -11.49
N TYR A 139 14.70 -5.30 -10.19
CA TYR A 139 14.35 -4.22 -9.27
C TYR A 139 15.40 -3.10 -9.25
N ARG A 140 14.93 -1.85 -9.30
CA ARG A 140 15.73 -0.63 -9.20
C ARG A 140 15.02 0.36 -8.30
N ASP A 141 15.74 0.96 -7.37
CA ASP A 141 15.16 1.97 -6.47
C ASP A 141 14.61 3.18 -7.24
N GLU A 142 15.27 3.58 -8.33
CA GLU A 142 14.89 4.79 -9.09
C GLU A 142 13.47 4.71 -9.68
N ASP A 143 13.01 3.49 -10.00
CA ASP A 143 11.68 3.26 -10.56
C ASP A 143 10.57 3.50 -9.52
N TRP A 144 10.93 3.48 -8.23
CA TRP A 144 10.01 3.61 -7.10
C TRP A 144 10.10 4.98 -6.41
N GLU A 145 10.97 5.90 -6.82
CA GLU A 145 11.16 7.17 -6.11
C GLU A 145 9.93 8.10 -6.17
N ASP A 146 9.21 8.10 -7.29
CA ASP A 146 8.00 8.92 -7.47
C ASP A 146 6.84 8.36 -6.64
N ASN A 147 6.17 9.22 -5.89
CA ASN A 147 5.13 8.84 -4.95
C ASN A 147 4.20 10.02 -4.61
N ASP A 148 3.08 9.73 -3.94
CA ASP A 148 2.15 10.74 -3.42
C ASP A 148 2.16 10.87 -1.88
N GLY A 149 3.06 10.14 -1.22
CA GLY A 149 3.19 10.07 0.24
C GLY A 149 2.49 8.89 0.88
N ALA A 150 1.64 8.18 0.15
CA ALA A 150 1.03 6.92 0.57
C ALA A 150 1.57 5.74 -0.25
N LEU A 151 1.65 5.88 -1.58
CA LEU A 151 2.09 4.83 -2.50
C LEU A 151 3.07 5.38 -3.55
N ASN A 152 3.89 4.49 -4.09
CA ASN A 152 4.76 4.82 -5.22
C ASN A 152 3.93 4.89 -6.51
N THR A 153 4.13 5.92 -7.32
CA THR A 153 3.33 6.20 -8.53
C THR A 153 3.36 5.02 -9.51
N ILE A 154 4.50 4.35 -9.65
CA ILE A 154 4.63 3.15 -10.49
C ILE A 154 3.70 2.01 -10.07
N SER A 155 3.37 1.92 -8.78
CA SER A 155 2.51 0.88 -8.23
C SER A 155 1.01 1.19 -8.39
N MET A 156 0.66 2.39 -8.85
CA MET A 156 -0.73 2.82 -9.03
C MET A 156 -1.24 2.64 -10.46
N THR A 157 -0.35 2.44 -11.44
CA THR A 157 -0.74 2.41 -12.86
C THR A 157 -1.51 1.15 -13.21
N HIS A 158 -1.01 -0.02 -12.79
CA HIS A 158 -1.61 -1.33 -13.04
C HIS A 158 -0.76 -2.40 -12.35
N PRO A 159 -1.23 -3.65 -12.26
CA PRO A 159 -0.38 -4.76 -11.86
C PRO A 159 0.76 -4.96 -12.87
N ARG A 160 1.98 -4.55 -12.52
CA ARG A 160 3.17 -4.62 -13.39
C ARG A 160 4.01 -5.87 -13.17
N ILE A 161 3.98 -6.40 -11.95
CA ILE A 161 4.93 -7.41 -11.46
C ILE A 161 4.10 -8.51 -10.79
N PRO A 162 4.39 -9.81 -11.01
CA PRO A 162 5.54 -10.35 -11.75
C PRO A 162 5.38 -10.30 -13.27
N ILE A 163 4.15 -10.30 -13.75
CA ILE A 163 3.79 -10.24 -15.16
C ILE A 163 2.94 -9.00 -15.34
N GLU A 164 3.31 -8.18 -16.32
CA GLU A 164 2.60 -6.95 -16.59
C GLU A 164 1.23 -7.25 -17.19
N HIS A 165 0.17 -6.73 -16.56
CA HIS A 165 -1.18 -6.87 -17.08
C HIS A 165 -1.37 -5.99 -18.33
N PRO A 166 -2.26 -6.39 -19.27
CA PRO A 166 -2.57 -5.59 -20.45
C PRO A 166 -2.97 -4.16 -20.06
N ASN A 167 -2.32 -3.17 -20.64
CA ASN A 167 -2.52 -1.77 -20.30
C ASN A 167 -2.31 -0.85 -21.50
N ARG A 168 -2.85 0.36 -21.43
CA ARG A 168 -2.67 1.44 -22.40
C ARG A 168 -2.62 2.78 -21.67
N PHE A 169 -1.58 3.56 -21.92
CA PHE A 169 -1.53 4.96 -21.50
C PHE A 169 -2.40 5.81 -22.42
N VAL A 170 -3.24 6.66 -21.82
CA VAL A 170 -4.21 7.51 -22.51
C VAL A 170 -3.74 8.95 -22.38
N VAL A 171 -3.30 9.58 -23.46
CA VAL A 171 -2.79 10.96 -23.40
C VAL A 171 -3.91 11.96 -23.64
N ASP A 172 -4.83 11.63 -24.54
CA ASP A 172 -6.00 12.43 -24.87
C ASP A 172 -7.28 11.60 -24.66
N ASP A 173 -8.39 12.24 -24.29
CA ASP A 173 -9.67 11.55 -24.10
C ASP A 173 -10.16 10.86 -25.39
N SER A 174 -9.71 11.32 -26.57
CA SER A 174 -9.91 10.66 -27.85
C SER A 174 -9.24 9.28 -27.95
N ASP A 175 -8.15 9.03 -27.21
CA ASP A 175 -7.49 7.71 -27.16
C ASP A 175 -8.39 6.64 -26.52
N CYS A 176 -9.37 7.06 -25.72
CA CYS A 176 -10.36 6.22 -25.07
C CYS A 176 -11.58 5.89 -25.97
N ASN A 177 -11.62 6.34 -27.22
CA ASN A 177 -12.78 6.11 -28.10
C ASN A 177 -12.43 5.16 -29.28
N PRO A 178 -13.01 3.94 -29.33
CA PRO A 178 -13.91 3.33 -28.34
C PRO A 178 -13.17 2.83 -27.09
N LEU A 179 -13.87 2.79 -25.96
CA LEU A 179 -13.34 2.23 -24.72
C LEU A 179 -13.06 0.73 -24.93
N GLN A 180 -11.89 0.28 -24.49
CA GLN A 180 -11.46 -1.11 -24.63
C GLN A 180 -11.57 -1.84 -23.29
N PRO A 181 -12.38 -2.91 -23.19
CA PRO A 181 -12.41 -3.75 -22.00
C PRO A 181 -11.23 -4.73 -22.00
N GLY A 182 -10.95 -5.35 -20.84
CA GLY A 182 -9.88 -6.35 -20.67
C GLY A 182 -8.48 -5.78 -20.45
N ILE A 183 -8.32 -4.46 -20.53
CA ILE A 183 -7.05 -3.76 -20.34
C ILE A 183 -7.18 -2.62 -19.31
N TRP A 184 -6.07 -2.27 -18.66
CA TRP A 184 -5.95 -1.09 -17.82
C TRP A 184 -5.74 0.18 -18.66
N LEU A 185 -6.71 1.08 -18.63
CA LEU A 185 -6.59 2.43 -19.18
C LEU A 185 -5.98 3.32 -18.11
N VAL A 186 -4.76 3.80 -18.37
CA VAL A 186 -3.99 4.65 -17.45
C VAL A 186 -3.94 6.06 -18.04
N PRO A 187 -4.78 7.00 -17.58
CA PRO A 187 -4.70 8.38 -18.04
C PRO A 187 -3.33 8.97 -17.72
N CYS A 188 -2.72 9.57 -18.73
CA CYS A 188 -1.46 10.28 -18.66
C CYS A 188 -1.64 11.67 -18.04
N TYR A 189 -2.79 11.95 -17.39
CA TYR A 189 -3.02 13.23 -16.72
C TYR A 189 -1.78 13.51 -15.88
N GLN A 190 -1.07 14.56 -16.29
CA GLN A 190 -0.03 15.16 -15.48
C GLN A 190 -0.66 15.37 -14.12
N VAL A 191 -0.23 14.54 -13.17
CA VAL A 191 0.05 14.94 -11.80
C VAL A 191 -1.03 15.90 -11.30
N LEU A 192 -2.16 15.37 -10.82
CA LEU A 192 -3.14 16.18 -10.09
C LEU A 192 -2.39 17.07 -9.09
N LEU A 193 -2.36 18.36 -9.43
CA LEU A 193 -1.54 19.43 -8.85
C LEU A 193 -1.76 19.61 -7.36
#